data_AF-A0A3D6DM06-F1
#
_entry.id   AF-A0A3D6DM06-F1
#
_cell.length_a   1.000
_cell.length_b   1.000
_cell.length_c   1.000
_cell.angle_alpha   90.00
_cell.angle_beta   90.00
_cell.angle_gamma   90.00
#
_symmetry.space_group_name_H-M   'P 1'
#
loop_
_entity.id
_entity.type
_entity.pdbx_description
1 polymer ?
#
loop_
_entity_poly.entity_id
_entity_poly.type
_entity_poly.pdbx_seq_one_letter_code
_entity_poly.pdbx_strand_id
1 'polypeptide(L)'
;MYIVDDPTLALIARFVGDSSRQEISDTEFFRRQIAAIEEYVEGFPPEQREQRALAWIEGNAMHYRQQWQKQAAITALALTRCPDCPLAGGSQRTPCAIHTRWLKLLQRYAANELSSHDYVAKSLALLTAHKEWLKVSHLGEPSRCPSPTGSCRT
;
A
#
# COMPACT_ATOMS: atom_id res chain seq x y z
N MET A 1 9.72 13.05 10.15
CA MET A 1 10.09 11.83 10.91
C MET A 1 8.80 11.05 11.11
N TYR A 2 8.55 10.06 10.25
CA TYR A 2 7.30 9.30 10.22
C TYR A 2 7.57 7.96 10.91
N ILE A 3 7.09 7.83 12.13
CA ILE A 3 6.85 6.51 12.69
C ILE A 3 5.35 6.35 12.47
N VAL A 4 4.96 5.51 11.51
CA VAL A 4 3.65 4.91 11.68
C VAL A 4 3.76 4.21 13.03
N ASP A 5 2.96 4.58 14.03
CA ASP A 5 2.92 3.92 15.36
C ASP A 5 2.44 2.45 15.27
N ASP A 6 2.48 1.89 14.07
CA ASP A 6 2.17 0.53 13.69
C ASP A 6 3.47 -0.11 13.17
N PRO A 7 4.15 -0.93 14.00
CA PRO A 7 5.42 -1.55 13.62
C PRO A 7 5.26 -2.47 12.41
N THR A 8 4.09 -3.09 12.23
CA THR A 8 3.82 -3.97 11.09
C THR A 8 3.77 -3.17 9.80
N LEU A 9 3.06 -2.04 9.79
CA LEU A 9 2.98 -1.19 8.61
C LEU A 9 4.31 -0.50 8.28
N ALA A 10 5.09 -0.12 9.30
CA ALA A 10 6.43 0.41 9.10
C ALA A 10 7.36 -0.60 8.40
N LEU A 11 7.29 -1.88 8.79
CA LEU A 11 8.04 -2.95 8.12
C LEU A 11 7.57 -3.15 6.68
N ILE A 12 6.26 -3.19 6.44
CA ILE A 12 5.71 -3.35 5.08
C ILE A 12 6.15 -2.18 4.19
N ALA A 13 6.01 -0.94 4.66
CA ALA A 13 6.41 0.24 3.92
C ALA A 13 7.92 0.23 3.60
N ARG A 14 8.76 -0.24 4.52
CA ARG A 14 10.21 -0.37 4.32
C ARG A 14 10.58 -1.42 3.27
N PHE A 15 9.90 -2.55 3.24
CA PHE A 15 10.27 -3.70 2.39
C PHE A 15 9.52 -3.77 1.07
N VAL A 16 8.34 -3.15 0.98
CA VAL A 16 7.44 -3.19 -0.19
C VAL A 16 7.27 -1.81 -0.84
N GLY A 17 7.43 -0.74 -0.06
CA GLY A 17 7.44 0.64 -0.57
C GLY A 17 8.81 1.00 -1.15
N ASP A 18 8.84 1.81 -2.21
CA ASP A 18 10.06 2.53 -2.52
C ASP A 18 10.34 3.48 -1.36
N SER A 19 11.49 3.29 -0.71
CA SER A 19 11.91 4.00 0.51
C SER A 19 12.08 5.52 0.35
N SER A 20 11.87 6.03 -0.86
CA SER A 20 11.81 7.46 -1.20
C SER A 20 10.52 8.09 -0.70
N ARG A 21 10.46 8.31 0.63
CA ARG A 21 9.56 9.24 1.34
C ARG A 21 8.27 9.57 0.59
N GLN A 22 7.22 8.78 0.80
CA GLN A 22 5.88 9.30 0.62
C GLN A 22 5.68 10.38 1.71
N GLU A 23 6.02 11.63 1.39
CA GLU A 23 5.52 12.77 2.14
C GLU A 23 4.00 12.77 1.93
N ILE A 24 3.32 12.06 2.83
CA ILE A 24 1.87 12.11 2.94
C ILE A 24 1.54 13.60 3.06
N SER A 25 0.80 14.13 2.10
CA SER A 25 0.53 15.57 2.02
C SER A 25 -0.19 16.01 3.30
N ASP A 26 0.54 16.69 4.18
CA ASP A 26 -0.02 17.27 5.40
C ASP A 26 -1.19 18.22 5.04
N THR A 27 -1.13 18.86 3.87
CA THR A 27 -2.20 19.70 3.33
C THR A 27 -3.50 18.92 3.07
N GLU A 28 -3.43 17.72 2.50
CA GLU A 28 -4.62 16.88 2.27
C GLU A 28 -5.18 16.35 3.59
N PHE A 29 -4.29 16.00 4.53
CA PHE A 29 -4.68 15.63 5.89
C PHE A 29 -5.48 16.74 6.58
N PHE A 30 -4.95 17.96 6.62
CA PHE A 30 -5.61 19.08 7.27
C PHE A 30 -6.96 19.40 6.60
N ARG A 31 -7.04 19.37 5.27
CA ARG A 31 -8.32 19.55 4.56
C ARG A 31 -9.38 18.56 5.01
N ARG A 32 -9.05 17.27 5.08
CA ARG A 32 -10.02 16.24 5.50
C ARG A 32 -10.35 16.30 6.98
N GLN A 33 -9.37 16.65 7.83
CA GLN A 33 -9.63 16.81 9.26
C GLN A 33 -10.60 17.96 9.51
N ILE A 34 -10.41 19.10 8.83
CA ILE A 34 -11.33 20.24 8.92
C ILE A 34 -12.73 19.83 8.44
N ALA A 35 -12.85 19.18 7.29
CA ALA A 35 -14.14 18.73 6.77
C ALA A 35 -14.87 17.77 7.74
N ALA A 36 -14.15 16.85 8.38
CA ALA A 36 -14.73 15.92 9.36
C ALA A 36 -15.19 16.64 10.64
N ILE A 37 -14.45 17.67 11.08
CA ILE A 37 -14.86 18.51 12.22
C ILE A 37 -16.10 19.32 11.85
N GLU A 38 -16.13 19.93 10.66
CA GLU A 38 -17.27 20.69 10.14
C GLU A 38 -18.53 19.82 10.12
N GLU A 39 -18.46 18.63 9.50
CA GLU A 39 -19.57 17.66 9.47
C GLU A 39 -20.05 17.28 10.89
N TYR A 40 -19.12 17.09 11.83
CA TYR A 40 -19.45 16.78 13.23
C TYR A 40 -20.18 17.94 13.93
N VAL A 41 -19.72 19.19 13.75
CA VAL A 41 -20.28 20.35 14.47
C VAL A 41 -21.57 20.88 13.84
N GLU A 42 -21.85 20.59 12.57
CA GLU A 42 -23.10 20.99 11.90
C GLU A 42 -24.35 20.49 12.64
N GLY A 43 -24.27 19.34 13.30
CA GLY A 43 -25.35 18.77 14.12
C GLY A 43 -25.65 19.52 15.42
N PHE A 44 -24.85 20.54 15.79
CA PHE A 44 -25.01 21.29 17.03
C PHE A 44 -25.41 22.76 16.80
N PRO A 45 -26.09 23.39 17.79
CA PRO A 45 -26.40 24.81 17.74
C PRO A 45 -25.13 25.67 17.63
N PRO A 46 -25.16 26.82 16.93
CA PRO A 46 -23.99 27.67 16.69
C PRO A 46 -23.18 27.99 17.96
N GLU A 47 -23.85 28.31 19.06
CA GLU A 47 -23.27 28.61 20.36
C GLU A 47 -22.47 27.44 20.99
N GLN A 48 -22.71 26.21 20.56
CA GLN A 48 -22.01 25.02 21.05
C GLN A 48 -20.93 24.53 20.08
N ARG A 49 -20.89 25.00 18.82
CA ARG A 49 -20.03 24.42 17.78
C ARG A 49 -18.55 24.51 18.11
N GLU A 50 -18.09 25.64 18.65
CA GLU A 50 -16.70 25.83 19.04
C GLU A 50 -16.30 24.86 20.15
N GLN A 51 -17.10 24.77 21.21
CA GLN A 51 -16.85 23.84 22.31
C GLN A 51 -16.85 22.38 21.84
N ARG A 52 -17.77 22.02 20.93
CA ARG A 52 -17.85 20.68 20.33
C ARG A 52 -16.66 20.37 19.44
N ALA A 53 -16.18 21.33 18.64
CA ALA A 53 -14.98 21.18 17.83
C ALA A 53 -13.76 20.88 18.70
N LEU A 54 -13.56 21.65 19.78
CA LEU A 54 -12.44 21.44 20.71
C LEU A 54 -12.49 20.06 21.37
N ALA A 55 -13.66 19.67 21.90
CA ALA A 55 -13.84 18.36 22.51
C ALA A 55 -13.60 17.21 21.50
N TRP A 56 -13.99 17.40 20.23
CA TRP A 56 -13.71 16.44 19.18
C TRP A 56 -12.21 16.32 18.92
N ILE A 57 -11.49 17.45 18.79
CA ILE A 57 -10.04 17.46 18.56
C ILE A 57 -9.32 16.76 19.71
N GLU A 58 -9.63 17.11 20.96
CA GLU A 58 -9.02 16.52 22.15
C GLU A 58 -9.20 14.99 22.21
N GLY A 59 -10.39 14.49 21.87
CA GLY A 59 -10.69 13.06 21.90
C GLY A 59 -10.21 12.27 20.69
N ASN A 60 -10.06 12.90 19.51
CA ASN A 60 -9.95 12.19 18.24
C ASN A 60 -8.68 12.49 17.44
N ALA A 61 -7.97 13.59 17.69
CA ALA A 61 -6.89 14.05 16.81
C ALA A 61 -5.77 13.00 16.62
N MET A 62 -5.36 12.32 17.68
CA MET A 62 -4.31 11.30 17.61
C MET A 62 -4.76 10.08 16.81
N HIS A 63 -5.92 9.51 17.16
CA HIS A 63 -6.48 8.35 16.47
C HIS A 63 -6.76 8.64 14.99
N TYR A 64 -7.31 9.81 14.68
CA TYR A 64 -7.59 10.25 13.32
C TYR A 64 -6.31 10.36 12.50
N ARG A 65 -5.24 10.96 13.07
CA ARG A 65 -3.94 11.03 12.42
C ARG A 65 -3.35 9.64 12.16
N GLN A 66 -3.42 8.74 13.14
CA GLN A 66 -2.91 7.38 12.99
C GLN A 66 -3.65 6.63 11.86
N GLN A 67 -4.98 6.70 11.84
CA GLN A 67 -5.80 6.05 10.81
C GLN A 67 -5.53 6.63 9.41
N TRP A 68 -5.39 7.95 9.31
CA TRP A 68 -5.00 8.60 8.06
C TRP A 68 -3.64 8.12 7.56
N GLN A 69 -2.64 8.07 8.42
CA GLN A 69 -1.31 7.59 8.08
C GLN A 69 -1.33 6.15 7.57
N LYS A 70 -2.12 5.27 8.23
CA LYS A 70 -2.32 3.90 7.75
C LYS A 70 -2.89 3.90 6.34
N GLN A 71 -3.95 4.66 6.09
CA GLN A 71 -4.61 4.68 4.79
C GLN A 71 -3.73 5.28 3.68
N ALA A 72 -2.96 6.31 3.99
CA ALA A 72 -2.03 6.94 3.06
C ALA A 72 -0.88 6.00 2.69
N ALA A 73 -0.33 5.26 3.67
CA ALA A 73 0.67 4.22 3.42
C ALA A 73 0.10 3.08 2.56
N ILE A 74 -1.16 2.68 2.75
CA ILE A 74 -1.81 1.70 1.88
C ILE A 74 -1.96 2.23 0.46
N THR A 75 -2.37 3.49 0.32
CA THR A 75 -2.56 4.10 -1.00
C THR A 75 -1.24 4.13 -1.76
N ALA A 76 -0.14 4.45 -1.06
CA ALA A 76 1.20 4.37 -1.60
C ALA A 76 1.57 2.92 -2.02
N LEU A 77 1.35 1.94 -1.15
CA LEU A 77 1.64 0.53 -1.40
C LEU A 77 0.76 -0.09 -2.50
N ALA A 78 -0.46 0.42 -2.71
CA ALA A 78 -1.33 0.01 -3.80
C ALA A 78 -0.76 0.41 -5.17
N LEU A 79 0.04 1.49 -5.19
CA LEU A 79 0.70 1.97 -6.40
C LEU A 79 2.05 1.29 -6.63
N THR A 80 2.61 0.59 -5.63
CA THR A 80 3.86 -0.13 -5.81
C THR A 80 3.67 -1.40 -6.62
N ARG A 81 4.58 -1.61 -7.56
CA ARG A 81 4.56 -2.76 -8.47
C ARG A 81 5.47 -3.86 -7.93
N CYS A 82 5.17 -5.09 -8.31
CA CYS A 82 6.09 -6.19 -8.14
C CYS A 82 7.10 -6.13 -9.30
N PRO A 83 8.37 -5.73 -9.06
CA PRO A 83 9.34 -5.50 -10.14
C PRO A 83 9.60 -6.76 -10.99
N ASP A 84 9.49 -7.95 -10.39
CA ASP A 84 9.81 -9.22 -11.03
C ASP A 84 8.63 -10.21 -11.02
N CYS A 85 7.38 -9.75 -11.15
CA CYS A 85 6.24 -10.66 -10.99
C CYS A 85 6.19 -11.74 -12.11
N PRO A 86 6.44 -13.02 -11.82
CA PRO A 86 6.44 -14.08 -12.84
C PRO A 86 5.04 -14.37 -13.40
N LEU A 87 4.00 -13.83 -12.74
CA LEU A 87 2.60 -13.92 -13.14
C LEU A 87 2.22 -12.90 -14.22
N ALA A 88 3.14 -11.99 -14.58
CA ALA A 88 2.90 -10.95 -15.57
C ALA A 88 3.40 -11.36 -16.95
N GLY A 89 2.61 -12.18 -17.65
CA GLY A 89 2.61 -12.20 -19.12
C GLY A 89 1.84 -11.02 -19.73
N GLY A 90 1.58 -9.95 -18.97
CA GLY A 90 0.65 -8.88 -19.34
C GLY A 90 1.18 -7.50 -19.00
N SER A 91 0.71 -6.50 -19.76
CA SER A 91 1.21 -5.12 -19.79
C SER A 91 1.49 -4.51 -18.41
N GLN A 92 2.53 -3.68 -18.35
CA GLN A 92 3.09 -3.01 -17.16
C GLN A 92 2.08 -2.19 -16.31
N ARG A 93 0.80 -2.08 -16.70
CA ARG A 93 -0.19 -1.16 -16.10
C ARG A 93 -1.14 -1.79 -15.07
N THR A 94 -1.19 -3.11 -14.91
CA THR A 94 -2.14 -3.78 -13.99
C THR A 94 -1.43 -4.62 -12.92
N PRO A 95 -1.80 -4.50 -11.62
CA PRO A 95 -1.27 -5.35 -10.56
C PRO A 95 -1.58 -6.84 -10.82
N CYS A 96 -0.69 -7.74 -10.41
CA CYS A 96 -0.95 -9.18 -10.54
C CYS A 96 -2.06 -9.65 -9.58
N ALA A 97 -2.66 -10.81 -9.87
CA ALA A 97 -3.78 -11.34 -9.07
C ALA A 97 -3.42 -11.55 -7.57
N ILE A 98 -2.17 -11.90 -7.26
CA ILE A 98 -1.69 -12.05 -5.87
C ILE A 98 -1.62 -10.67 -5.20
N HIS A 99 -1.08 -9.66 -5.89
CA HIS A 99 -0.98 -8.31 -5.35
C HIS A 99 -2.37 -7.74 -5.05
N THR A 100 -3.35 -7.93 -5.93
CA THR A 100 -4.74 -7.53 -5.67
C THR A 100 -5.34 -8.21 -4.43
N ARG A 101 -5.04 -9.50 -4.21
CA ARG A 101 -5.52 -10.24 -3.02
C ARG A 101 -4.81 -9.78 -1.75
N TRP A 102 -3.52 -9.52 -1.82
CA TRP A 102 -2.73 -8.99 -0.71
C TRP A 102 -3.18 -7.57 -0.33
N LEU A 103 -3.47 -6.71 -1.32
CA LEU A 103 -3.96 -5.36 -1.08
C LEU A 103 -5.28 -5.35 -0.29
N LYS A 104 -6.18 -6.31 -0.56
CA LYS A 104 -7.41 -6.50 0.23
C LYS A 104 -7.12 -6.86 1.69
N LEU A 105 -6.11 -7.71 1.96
CA LEU A 105 -5.70 -8.02 3.34
C LEU A 105 -5.15 -6.78 4.04
N LEU A 106 -4.35 -5.98 3.32
CA LEU A 106 -3.77 -4.75 3.85
C LEU A 106 -4.84 -3.70 4.17
N GLN A 107 -5.83 -3.52 3.28
CA GLN A 107 -6.98 -2.63 3.50
C GLN A 107 -7.77 -3.02 4.76
N ARG A 108 -8.05 -4.31 4.94
CA ARG A 108 -8.74 -4.81 6.15
C ARG A 108 -7.92 -4.61 7.42
N TYR A 109 -6.60 -4.75 7.33
CA TYR A 109 -5.70 -4.43 8.44
C TYR A 109 -5.76 -2.95 8.85
N ALA A 110 -5.70 -2.01 7.89
CA ALA A 110 -5.83 -0.59 8.24
C ALA A 110 -7.22 -0.18 8.71
N ALA A 111 -8.26 -0.88 8.29
CA ALA A 111 -9.60 -0.73 8.82
C ALA A 111 -9.76 -1.31 10.25
N ASN A 112 -8.67 -1.80 10.86
CA ASN A 112 -8.65 -2.48 12.16
C ASN A 112 -9.55 -3.74 12.21
N GLU A 113 -9.88 -4.34 11.06
CA GLU A 113 -10.64 -5.61 10.98
C GLU A 113 -9.75 -6.84 11.19
N LEU A 114 -8.43 -6.66 11.06
CA LEU A 114 -7.43 -7.71 11.26
C LEU A 114 -6.42 -7.27 12.30
N SER A 115 -6.07 -8.17 13.21
CA SER A 115 -4.89 -8.00 14.06
C SER A 115 -3.62 -8.11 13.20
N SER A 116 -2.50 -7.60 13.71
CA SER A 116 -1.20 -7.74 13.03
C SER A 116 -0.84 -9.22 12.82
N HIS A 117 -1.16 -10.07 13.80
CA HIS A 117 -0.95 -11.51 13.71
C HIS A 117 -1.78 -12.14 12.58
N ASP A 118 -3.08 -11.84 12.51
CA ASP A 118 -3.97 -12.40 11.50
C ASP A 118 -3.61 -11.90 10.09
N TYR A 119 -3.21 -10.64 9.98
CA TYR A 119 -2.71 -10.07 8.73
C TYR A 119 -1.49 -10.85 8.22
N VAL A 120 -0.49 -11.09 9.09
CA VAL A 120 0.72 -11.84 8.73
C VAL A 120 0.37 -13.28 8.36
N ALA A 121 -0.41 -13.97 9.19
CA ALA A 121 -0.81 -15.36 8.96
C ALA A 121 -1.56 -15.53 7.62
N LYS A 122 -2.53 -14.66 7.33
CA LYS A 122 -3.29 -14.68 6.07
C LYS A 122 -2.42 -14.33 4.86
N SER A 123 -1.48 -13.40 5.02
CA SER A 123 -0.53 -13.04 3.96
C SER A 123 0.41 -14.20 3.63
N LEU A 124 0.95 -14.89 4.64
CA LEU A 124 1.79 -16.08 4.45
C LEU A 124 1.00 -17.24 3.82
N ALA A 125 -0.25 -17.44 4.23
CA ALA A 125 -1.13 -18.44 3.62
C ALA A 125 -1.39 -18.13 2.13
N LEU A 126 -1.64 -16.86 1.79
CA LEU A 126 -1.79 -16.40 0.41
C LEU A 126 -0.55 -16.73 -0.42
N LEU A 127 0.64 -16.39 0.07
CA LEU A 127 1.90 -16.66 -0.64
C LEU A 127 2.15 -18.17 -0.78
N THR A 128 1.88 -18.94 0.27
CA THR A 128 2.04 -20.40 0.27
C THR A 128 1.13 -21.07 -0.76
N ALA A 129 -0.14 -20.66 -0.83
CA ALA A 129 -1.11 -21.19 -1.79
C ALA A 129 -0.72 -20.92 -3.24
N HIS A 130 0.04 -19.86 -3.50
CA HIS A 130 0.50 -19.48 -4.83
C HIS A 130 2.00 -19.72 -5.05
N LYS A 131 2.67 -20.46 -4.16
CA LYS A 131 4.11 -20.71 -4.18
C LYS A 131 4.61 -21.25 -5.53
N GLU A 132 3.86 -22.20 -6.11
CA GLU A 132 4.21 -22.81 -7.39
C GLU A 132 4.16 -21.82 -8.56
N TRP A 133 3.30 -20.81 -8.48
CA TRP A 133 3.18 -19.77 -9.50
C TRP A 133 4.15 -18.60 -9.30
N LEU A 134 4.73 -18.50 -8.11
CA LEU A 134 5.80 -17.57 -7.78
C LEU A 134 7.18 -18.10 -8.15
N LYS A 135 7.30 -19.38 -8.53
CA LYS A 135 8.54 -19.93 -9.09
C LYS A 135 8.80 -19.23 -10.42
N VAL A 136 9.87 -18.44 -10.48
CA VAL A 136 10.42 -17.97 -11.73
C VAL A 136 10.87 -19.22 -12.49
N SER A 137 10.13 -19.60 -13.53
CA SER A 137 10.64 -20.57 -14.50
C SER A 137 11.86 -19.96 -15.14
N HIS A 138 13.06 -20.34 -14.68
CA HIS A 138 14.28 -20.23 -15.48
C HIS A 138 14.16 -21.18 -16.68
N LEU A 139 13.25 -20.88 -17.61
CA LEU A 139 13.48 -21.16 -19.01
C LEU A 139 14.44 -20.04 -19.44
N GLY A 140 15.72 -20.11 -19.07
CA GLY A 140 16.61 -20.99 -19.80
C GLY A 140 16.75 -20.42 -21.21
N GLU A 141 17.42 -19.27 -21.36
CA GLU A 141 18.15 -19.05 -22.60
C GLU A 141 19.06 -20.26 -22.77
N PRO A 142 18.95 -20.95 -23.91
CA PRO A 142 19.96 -20.71 -24.90
C PRO A 142 19.39 -20.78 -26.31
N SER A 143 19.56 -19.72 -27.09
CA SER A 143 19.91 -19.92 -28.50
C SER A 143 20.77 -18.78 -28.99
N ARG A 144 22.09 -18.97 -28.83
CA ARG A 144 23.08 -18.45 -29.76
C ARG A 144 22.67 -18.88 -31.16
N CYS A 145 22.38 -17.93 -32.05
CA CYS A 145 22.62 -18.13 -33.47
C CYS A 145 23.85 -17.33 -33.89
N PRO A 146 24.72 -17.93 -34.72
CA PRO A 146 26.08 -17.46 -34.93
C PRO A 146 26.11 -16.29 -35.92
N SER A 147 27.09 -15.42 -35.74
CA SER A 147 27.53 -14.50 -36.79
C SER A 147 27.91 -15.30 -38.05
N PRO A 148 27.50 -14.89 -39.27
CA PRO A 148 28.20 -15.27 -40.47
C PRO A 148 29.07 -14.11 -40.92
N THR A 149 30.34 -14.14 -40.55
CA THR A 149 31.38 -13.44 -41.31
C THR A 149 31.66 -14.20 -42.60
N GLY A 150 31.41 -13.57 -43.75
CA GLY A 150 32.33 -13.63 -44.90
C GLY A 150 32.00 -14.52 -46.11
N SER A 151 31.74 -13.83 -47.24
CA SER A 151 32.25 -14.07 -48.59
C SER A 151 31.75 -15.28 -49.42
N CYS A 152 31.05 -15.00 -50.53
CA CYS A 152 31.43 -15.55 -51.83
C CYS A 152 30.96 -14.68 -53.01
N ARG A 153 31.90 -14.55 -53.95
CA ARG A 153 31.99 -13.76 -55.17
C ARG A 153 31.14 -14.34 -56.32
N THR A 154 30.55 -13.47 -57.14
CA THR A 154 30.58 -13.52 -58.63
C THR A 154 30.24 -12.16 -59.19
#